data_AF-A0A842UTJ0-F1
#
_entry.id   AF-A0A842UTJ0-F1
#
_cell.length_a   1.000
_cell.length_b   1.000
_cell.length_c   1.000
_cell.angle_alpha   90.00
_cell.angle_beta   90.00
_cell.angle_gamma   90.00
#
_symmetry.space_group_name_H-M   'P 1'
#
loop_
_entity.id
_entity.type
_entity.pdbx_description
1 polymer ?
#
loop_
_entity_poly.entity_id
_entity_poly.type
_entity_poly.pdbx_seq_one_letter_code
_entity_poly.pdbx_strand_id
1 'polypeptide(L)'
;MDLKMEKTRINAKARKAGRKGQMEIMGLAIIVILMILGMLFVIRFVILAPEKDTQDEFTRTQLASNTLHAIVSTTTDCHKMTFQQLMTDCAEHKDFGETDCPGASGSCNYVYNELRLDILPAVLDSYGIVNYNLTAYLEDGEMLFPSIGKGDCGTVRKLQPQYYPTDRGTLFIDLMICQ
;
A
#
# COMPACT_ATOMS: atom_id res chain seq x y z
N MET A 1 38.35 -34.20 84.36
CA MET A 1 38.59 -32.98 83.57
C MET A 1 39.86 -33.28 82.78
N ASP A 2 39.86 -33.59 81.49
CA ASP A 2 39.19 -32.90 80.40
C ASP A 2 38.87 -33.83 79.22
N LEU A 3 37.62 -33.72 78.77
CA LEU A 3 37.09 -34.16 77.49
C LEU A 3 37.17 -32.97 76.53
N LYS A 4 37.94 -33.08 75.43
CA LYS A 4 37.72 -32.44 74.12
C LYS A 4 39.05 -32.29 73.38
N MET A 5 39.21 -33.04 72.28
CA MET A 5 39.51 -32.46 70.95
C MET A 5 39.72 -33.59 69.94
N GLU A 6 38.62 -34.28 69.66
CA GLU A 6 38.52 -35.19 68.52
C GLU A 6 37.37 -34.67 67.64
N LYS A 7 37.73 -34.04 66.52
CA LYS A 7 36.93 -33.83 65.29
C LYS A 7 37.38 -32.56 64.55
N THR A 8 38.44 -32.64 63.75
CA THR A 8 38.63 -31.65 62.67
C THR A 8 39.61 -32.09 61.57
N ARG A 9 39.66 -33.36 61.15
CA ARG A 9 40.52 -33.75 60.00
C ARG A 9 39.92 -34.80 59.08
N ILE A 10 38.67 -34.65 58.69
CA ILE A 10 38.11 -35.39 57.55
C ILE A 10 37.20 -34.41 56.81
N ASN A 11 37.67 -33.82 55.70
CA ASN A 11 36.88 -33.28 54.57
C ASN A 11 37.68 -32.30 53.68
N ALA A 12 38.84 -32.70 53.17
CA ALA A 12 39.58 -31.92 52.16
C ALA A 12 40.03 -32.73 50.94
N LYS A 13 39.61 -34.00 50.80
CA LYS A 13 40.04 -34.92 49.74
C LYS A 13 38.88 -35.47 48.92
N ALA A 14 37.96 -34.63 48.47
CA ALA A 14 36.95 -35.05 47.49
C ALA A 14 36.46 -33.86 46.65
N ARG A 15 37.24 -33.44 45.62
CA ARG A 15 36.76 -32.66 44.45
C ARG A 15 37.92 -32.34 43.49
N LYS A 16 38.56 -33.34 42.89
CA LYS A 16 39.53 -33.09 41.79
C LYS A 16 39.35 -33.96 40.54
N ALA A 17 38.37 -34.87 40.49
CA ALA A 17 38.16 -35.78 39.36
C ALA A 17 36.98 -35.45 38.43
N GLY A 18 36.43 -34.21 38.46
CA GLY A 18 35.24 -33.83 37.67
C GLY A 18 35.46 -32.80 36.56
N ARG A 19 36.69 -32.29 36.37
CA ARG A 19 36.92 -31.10 35.52
C ARG A 19 37.06 -31.37 34.02
N LYS A 20 37.36 -32.60 33.61
CA LYS A 20 37.55 -32.93 32.18
C LYS A 20 36.22 -33.15 31.45
N GLY A 21 35.29 -33.92 32.03
CA GLY A 21 33.96 -34.13 31.43
C GLY A 21 33.11 -32.86 31.35
N GLN A 22 33.34 -31.88 32.25
CA GLN A 22 32.64 -30.60 32.21
C GLN A 22 33.03 -29.74 30.99
N MET A 23 34.26 -29.87 30.45
CA MET A 23 34.67 -29.11 29.27
C MET A 23 34.07 -29.65 27.97
N GLU A 24 33.87 -30.97 27.85
CA GLU A 24 33.23 -31.58 26.68
C GLU A 24 31.74 -31.21 26.58
N ILE A 25 31.04 -31.20 27.73
CA ILE A 25 29.62 -30.82 27.78
C ILE A 25 29.43 -29.32 27.45
N MET A 26 30.37 -28.46 27.84
CA MET A 26 30.32 -27.02 27.51
C MET A 26 30.48 -26.76 26.01
N GLY A 27 31.35 -27.49 25.32
CA GLY A 27 31.51 -27.39 23.87
C GLY A 27 30.25 -27.80 23.11
N LEU A 28 29.63 -28.91 23.52
CA LEU A 28 28.39 -29.39 22.91
C LEU A 28 27.22 -28.41 23.15
N ALA A 29 27.13 -27.80 24.35
CA ALA A 29 26.10 -26.80 24.65
C ALA A 29 26.17 -25.57 23.73
N ILE A 30 27.38 -25.09 23.42
CA ILE A 30 27.56 -23.92 22.52
C ILE A 30 27.07 -24.24 21.10
N ILE A 31 27.40 -25.43 20.58
CA ILE A 31 26.96 -25.85 19.23
C ILE A 31 25.43 -25.92 19.15
N VAL A 32 24.78 -26.45 20.18
CA VAL A 32 23.30 -26.54 20.23
C VAL A 32 22.68 -25.15 20.26
N ILE A 33 23.23 -24.21 21.04
CA ILE A 33 22.75 -22.82 21.06
C ILE A 33 22.89 -22.17 19.67
N LEU A 34 24.02 -22.36 19.00
CA LEU A 34 24.24 -21.85 17.65
C LEU A 34 23.27 -22.47 16.63
N MET A 35 22.96 -23.77 16.75
CA MET A 35 21.95 -24.43 15.91
C MET A 35 20.55 -23.84 16.12
N ILE A 36 20.15 -23.62 17.37
CA ILE A 36 18.83 -23.03 17.69
C ILE A 36 18.74 -21.60 17.14
N LEU A 37 19.78 -20.79 17.33
CA LEU A 37 19.83 -19.44 16.76
C LEU A 37 19.76 -19.49 15.23
N GLY A 38 20.50 -20.39 14.59
CA GLY A 38 20.44 -20.60 13.14
C GLY A 38 19.04 -20.95 12.65
N MET A 39 18.35 -21.87 13.33
CA MET A 39 16.95 -22.21 13.01
C MET A 39 16.01 -21.03 13.19
N LEU A 40 16.18 -20.23 14.25
CA LEU A 40 15.36 -19.03 14.47
C LEU A 40 15.55 -18.00 13.36
N PHE A 41 16.76 -17.82 12.84
CA PHE A 41 17.00 -16.99 11.66
C PHE A 41 16.26 -17.51 10.43
N VAL A 42 16.35 -18.81 10.14
CA VAL A 42 15.62 -19.40 8.99
C VAL A 42 14.12 -19.21 9.15
N ILE A 43 13.56 -19.50 10.33
CA ILE A 43 12.15 -19.31 10.61
C ILE A 43 11.76 -17.85 10.39
N ARG A 44 12.49 -16.89 10.98
CA ARG A 44 12.15 -15.46 10.87
C ARG A 44 12.31 -14.88 9.48
N PHE A 45 13.36 -15.24 8.76
CA PHE A 45 13.72 -14.56 7.51
C PHE A 45 13.31 -15.32 6.24
N VAL A 46 13.12 -16.64 6.32
CA VAL A 46 12.72 -17.46 5.16
C VAL A 46 11.24 -17.82 5.25
N ILE A 47 10.78 -18.25 6.43
CA ILE A 47 9.39 -18.72 6.60
C ILE A 47 8.44 -17.55 6.90
N LEU A 48 8.84 -16.65 7.80
CA LEU A 48 8.05 -15.49 8.20
C LEU A 48 8.51 -14.19 7.52
N ALA A 49 9.12 -14.27 6.32
CA ALA A 49 9.37 -13.08 5.53
C ALA A 49 8.03 -12.34 5.35
N PRO A 50 7.87 -11.11 5.89
CA PRO A 50 6.60 -10.41 5.78
C PRO A 50 6.30 -10.22 4.29
N GLU A 51 5.08 -10.56 3.87
CA GLU A 51 4.58 -10.23 2.55
C GLU A 51 4.66 -8.70 2.40
N LYS A 52 5.67 -8.24 1.67
CA LYS A 52 5.98 -6.81 1.50
C LYS A 52 4.84 -6.02 0.85
N ASP A 53 3.87 -6.69 0.24
CA ASP A 53 2.85 -6.04 -0.58
C ASP A 53 1.70 -5.40 0.20
N THR A 54 1.36 -5.89 1.39
CA THR A 54 0.13 -5.42 2.06
C THR A 54 0.19 -3.97 2.54
N GLN A 55 1.35 -3.50 2.99
CA GLN A 55 1.51 -2.11 3.45
C GLN A 55 1.58 -1.12 2.27
N ASP A 56 2.23 -1.53 1.18
CA ASP A 56 2.35 -0.72 -0.02
C ASP A 56 1.02 -0.62 -0.77
N GLU A 57 0.25 -1.71 -0.86
CA GLU A 57 -1.10 -1.73 -1.45
C GLU A 57 -2.06 -0.82 -0.68
N PHE A 58 -2.04 -0.86 0.66
CA PHE A 58 -2.87 0.02 1.49
C PHE A 58 -2.52 1.49 1.27
N THR A 59 -1.22 1.83 1.27
CA THR A 59 -0.76 3.20 1.07
C THR A 59 -1.16 3.73 -0.31
N ARG A 60 -1.07 2.89 -1.35
CA ARG A 60 -1.50 3.25 -2.72
C ARG A 60 -3.00 3.44 -2.82
N THR A 61 -3.78 2.54 -2.22
CA THR A 61 -5.24 2.65 -2.20
C THR A 61 -5.68 3.95 -1.53
N GLN A 62 -5.07 4.27 -0.39
CA GLN A 62 -5.36 5.51 0.33
C GLN A 62 -4.95 6.75 -0.49
N LEU A 63 -3.77 6.71 -1.13
CA LEU A 63 -3.29 7.81 -1.96
C LEU A 63 -4.20 8.03 -3.18
N ALA A 64 -4.58 6.96 -3.88
CA ALA A 64 -5.51 7.03 -5.01
C ALA A 64 -6.86 7.60 -4.59
N SER A 65 -7.44 7.09 -3.49
CA SER A 65 -8.74 7.56 -2.98
C SER A 65 -8.70 9.03 -2.56
N ASN A 66 -7.67 9.44 -1.83
CA ASN A 66 -7.49 10.83 -1.41
C ASN A 66 -7.25 11.77 -2.61
N THR A 67 -6.45 11.32 -3.59
CA THR A 67 -6.17 12.09 -4.81
C THR A 67 -7.45 12.27 -5.62
N LEU A 68 -8.18 11.17 -5.84
CA LEU A 68 -9.44 11.20 -6.57
C LEU A 68 -10.45 12.11 -5.87
N HIS A 69 -10.57 12.01 -4.54
CA HIS A 69 -11.45 12.87 -3.76
C HIS A 69 -11.06 14.36 -3.86
N ALA A 70 -9.77 14.67 -3.86
CA ALA A 70 -9.29 16.04 -4.06
C ALA A 70 -9.63 16.55 -5.46
N ILE A 71 -9.42 15.73 -6.50
CA ILE A 71 -9.71 16.07 -7.89
C ILE A 71 -11.20 16.40 -8.06
N VAL A 72 -12.10 15.48 -7.70
CA VAL A 72 -13.55 15.66 -7.89
C VAL A 72 -14.09 16.85 -7.09
N SER A 73 -13.48 17.19 -5.94
CA SER A 73 -13.85 18.34 -5.11
C SER A 73 -13.26 19.66 -5.58
N THR A 74 -12.28 19.63 -6.49
CA THR A 74 -11.60 20.85 -6.96
C THR A 74 -12.53 21.67 -7.84
N THR A 75 -12.60 22.97 -7.56
CA THR A 75 -13.35 23.94 -8.36
C THR A 75 -12.56 24.32 -9.60
N THR A 76 -13.23 24.32 -10.75
CA THR A 76 -12.63 24.63 -12.04
C THR A 76 -12.93 26.07 -12.48
N ASP A 77 -12.29 26.51 -13.55
CA ASP A 77 -12.64 27.78 -14.19
C ASP A 77 -13.85 27.66 -15.13
N CYS A 78 -14.32 26.44 -15.42
CA CYS A 78 -15.59 26.23 -16.10
C CYS A 78 -16.75 26.51 -15.13
N HIS A 79 -17.33 27.70 -15.25
CA HIS A 79 -18.50 28.16 -14.49
C HIS A 79 -18.36 28.06 -12.95
N LYS A 80 -17.13 27.99 -12.42
CA LYS A 80 -16.86 27.74 -10.98
C LYS A 80 -17.53 26.47 -10.47
N MET A 81 -17.72 25.48 -11.35
CA MET A 81 -18.23 24.17 -11.01
C MET A 81 -17.08 23.25 -10.57
N THR A 82 -17.38 22.29 -9.70
CA THR A 82 -16.41 21.26 -9.33
C THR A 82 -16.26 20.21 -10.43
N PHE A 83 -15.13 19.50 -10.46
CA PHE A 83 -14.96 18.37 -11.38
C PHE A 83 -16.05 17.33 -11.23
N GLN A 84 -16.53 17.08 -10.01
CA GLN A 84 -17.67 16.20 -9.77
C GLN A 84 -18.89 16.64 -10.58
N GLN A 85 -19.25 17.93 -10.52
CA GLN A 85 -20.41 18.46 -11.24
C GLN A 85 -20.24 18.36 -12.75
N LEU A 86 -19.03 18.67 -13.26
CA LEU A 86 -18.75 18.57 -14.70
C LEU A 86 -18.75 17.12 -15.20
N MET A 87 -18.26 16.18 -14.38
CA MET A 87 -18.33 14.75 -14.70
C MET A 87 -19.76 14.22 -14.68
N THR A 88 -20.59 14.68 -13.74
CA THR A 88 -22.03 14.37 -13.72
C THR A 88 -22.74 14.94 -14.95
N ASP A 89 -22.50 16.21 -15.31
CA ASP A 89 -23.06 16.82 -16.52
C ASP A 89 -22.66 16.04 -17.78
N CYS A 90 -21.39 15.66 -17.88
CA CYS A 90 -20.90 14.82 -18.96
C CYS A 90 -21.59 13.43 -19.00
N ALA A 91 -21.88 12.86 -17.84
CA ALA A 91 -22.53 11.54 -17.75
C ALA A 91 -24.02 11.60 -18.12
N GLU A 92 -24.68 12.73 -17.85
CA GLU A 92 -26.08 12.97 -18.21
C GLU A 92 -26.23 13.30 -19.70
N HIS A 93 -25.35 14.14 -20.23
CA HIS A 93 -25.39 14.64 -21.61
C HIS A 93 -24.29 14.04 -22.47
N LYS A 94 -24.65 12.93 -23.14
CA LYS A 94 -23.73 12.14 -23.97
C LYS A 94 -22.96 12.98 -24.99
N ASP A 95 -21.75 12.50 -25.32
CA ASP A 95 -20.82 13.02 -26.34
C ASP A 95 -20.06 14.30 -25.96
N PHE A 96 -20.72 15.32 -25.41
CA PHE A 96 -20.06 16.62 -25.18
C PHE A 96 -20.31 17.23 -23.80
N GLY A 97 -21.39 16.86 -23.10
CA GLY A 97 -21.89 17.64 -21.96
C GLY A 97 -22.81 18.80 -22.39
N GLU A 98 -23.70 19.26 -21.51
CA GLU A 98 -24.55 20.44 -21.79
C GLU A 98 -23.81 21.75 -21.49
N THR A 99 -22.90 21.72 -20.51
CA THR A 99 -22.19 22.92 -20.06
C THR A 99 -21.01 23.24 -20.99
N ASP A 100 -21.03 24.43 -21.61
CA ASP A 100 -19.92 24.93 -22.42
C ASP A 100 -18.79 25.48 -21.53
N CYS A 101 -17.56 25.08 -21.77
CA CYS A 101 -16.41 25.42 -20.94
C CYS A 101 -15.38 26.26 -21.73
N PRO A 102 -14.70 27.22 -21.10
CA PRO A 102 -13.71 28.02 -21.79
C PRO A 102 -12.56 27.13 -22.31
N GLY A 103 -12.39 27.10 -23.63
CA GLY A 103 -11.32 26.34 -24.30
C GLY A 103 -11.68 24.90 -24.67
N ALA A 104 -12.91 24.44 -24.43
CA ALA A 104 -13.36 23.09 -24.80
C ALA A 104 -14.83 23.09 -25.21
N SER A 105 -15.18 22.29 -26.24
CA SER A 105 -16.58 22.10 -26.64
C SER A 105 -17.26 21.12 -25.67
N GLY A 106 -17.72 21.66 -24.55
CA GLY A 106 -18.49 20.94 -23.53
C GLY A 106 -17.68 20.39 -22.34
N SER A 107 -18.40 20.03 -21.27
CA SER A 107 -17.85 19.58 -19.99
C SER A 107 -17.04 18.28 -20.10
N CYS A 108 -17.44 17.35 -20.96
CA CYS A 108 -16.72 16.09 -21.18
C CYS A 108 -15.28 16.32 -21.66
N ASN A 109 -15.13 17.14 -22.71
CA ASN A 109 -13.83 17.44 -23.30
C ASN A 109 -12.97 18.28 -22.36
N TYR A 110 -13.60 19.22 -21.63
CA TYR A 110 -12.91 20.02 -20.63
C TYR A 110 -12.30 19.14 -19.54
N VAL A 111 -13.12 18.28 -18.92
CA VAL A 111 -12.67 17.36 -17.85
C VAL A 111 -11.56 16.44 -18.37
N TYR A 112 -11.75 15.85 -19.56
CA TYR A 112 -10.74 14.97 -20.15
C TYR A 112 -9.39 15.66 -20.35
N ASN A 113 -9.40 16.87 -20.93
CA ASN A 113 -8.17 17.60 -21.24
C ASN A 113 -7.45 18.08 -19.98
N GLU A 114 -8.17 18.71 -19.04
CA GLU A 114 -7.60 19.23 -17.79
C GLU A 114 -7.00 18.11 -16.92
N LEU A 115 -7.70 16.98 -16.81
CA LEU A 115 -7.18 15.84 -16.05
C LEU A 115 -5.95 15.22 -16.70
N ARG A 116 -5.97 15.09 -18.03
CA ARG A 116 -4.90 14.43 -18.80
C ARG A 116 -3.64 15.28 -18.88
N LEU A 117 -3.77 16.58 -19.07
CA LEU A 117 -2.65 17.47 -19.37
C LEU A 117 -2.08 18.12 -18.11
N ASP A 118 -2.93 18.51 -17.17
CA ASP A 118 -2.51 19.37 -16.06
C ASP A 118 -2.56 18.64 -14.73
N ILE A 119 -3.71 18.12 -14.33
CA ILE A 119 -3.94 17.69 -12.95
C ILE A 119 -3.26 16.36 -12.62
N LEU A 120 -3.51 15.30 -13.38
CA LEU A 120 -2.95 13.98 -13.06
C LEU A 120 -1.43 13.95 -13.16
N PRO A 121 -0.80 14.49 -14.23
CA PRO A 121 0.66 14.55 -14.28
C PRO A 121 1.25 15.38 -13.14
N ALA A 122 0.72 16.58 -12.86
CA ALA A 122 1.27 17.44 -11.81
C ALA A 122 1.17 16.79 -10.43
N VAL A 123 0.04 16.18 -10.08
CA VAL A 123 -0.14 15.54 -8.78
C VAL A 123 0.67 14.25 -8.70
N LEU A 124 0.51 13.31 -9.63
CA LEU A 124 1.09 11.97 -9.53
C LEU A 124 2.61 11.96 -9.78
N ASP A 125 3.12 12.79 -10.69
CA ASP A 125 4.57 12.89 -10.90
C ASP A 125 5.25 13.51 -9.66
N SER A 126 4.57 14.38 -8.89
CA SER A 126 5.12 14.92 -7.64
C SER A 126 5.31 13.86 -6.54
N TYR A 127 4.51 12.79 -6.58
CA TYR A 127 4.65 11.62 -5.71
C TYR A 127 5.58 10.54 -6.30
N GLY A 128 6.18 10.78 -7.47
CA GLY A 128 7.03 9.82 -8.16
C GLY A 128 6.28 8.63 -8.75
N ILE A 129 4.97 8.75 -8.98
CA ILE A 129 4.13 7.69 -9.56
C ILE A 129 4.23 7.77 -11.08
N VAL A 130 4.81 6.73 -11.68
CA VAL A 130 5.03 6.66 -13.13
C VAL A 130 3.92 5.94 -13.88
N ASN A 131 3.24 5.00 -13.22
CA ASN A 131 2.20 4.18 -13.82
C ASN A 131 0.86 4.42 -13.13
N TYR A 132 -0.13 4.87 -13.87
CA TYR A 132 -1.49 5.07 -13.36
C TYR A 132 -2.52 4.97 -14.48
N ASN A 133 -3.78 4.70 -14.12
CA ASN A 133 -4.89 4.67 -15.05
C ASN A 133 -6.18 5.15 -14.37
N LEU A 134 -6.71 6.27 -14.84
CA LEU A 134 -8.01 6.82 -14.45
C LEU A 134 -9.07 6.38 -15.45
N THR A 135 -10.14 5.77 -14.95
CA THR A 135 -11.31 5.37 -15.75
C THR A 135 -12.57 5.91 -15.12
N ALA A 136 -13.46 6.46 -15.95
CA ALA A 136 -14.81 6.86 -15.54
C ALA A 136 -15.82 6.12 -16.43
N TYR A 137 -16.79 5.45 -15.81
CA TYR A 137 -17.78 4.64 -16.52
C TYR A 137 -19.14 4.62 -15.80
N LEU A 138 -20.21 4.43 -16.57
CA LEU A 138 -21.57 4.29 -16.06
C LEU A 138 -21.87 2.83 -15.66
N GLU A 139 -22.99 2.63 -14.95
CA GLU A 139 -23.45 1.32 -14.49
C GLU A 139 -23.65 0.28 -15.61
N ASP A 140 -23.97 0.73 -16.82
CA ASP A 140 -24.09 -0.10 -18.03
C ASP A 140 -22.73 -0.49 -18.65
N GLY A 141 -21.62 0.02 -18.10
CA GLY A 141 -20.26 -0.19 -18.58
C GLY A 141 -19.83 0.79 -19.68
N GLU A 142 -20.66 1.78 -20.03
CA GLU A 142 -20.29 2.83 -20.97
C GLU A 142 -19.20 3.73 -20.36
N MET A 143 -18.07 3.88 -21.05
CA MET A 143 -16.99 4.78 -20.62
C MET A 143 -17.35 6.23 -20.93
N LEU A 144 -17.17 7.11 -19.93
CA LEU A 144 -17.46 8.53 -20.04
C LEU A 144 -16.48 9.23 -21.01
N PHE A 145 -15.21 8.84 -20.92
CA PHE A 145 -14.13 9.29 -21.79
C PHE A 145 -13.06 8.19 -21.88
N PRO A 146 -12.15 8.23 -22.88
CA PRO A 146 -11.05 7.28 -22.97
C PRO A 146 -10.23 7.27 -21.69
N SER A 147 -9.80 6.09 -21.23
CA SER A 147 -9.01 5.95 -20.01
C SER A 147 -7.77 6.87 -20.02
N ILE A 148 -7.57 7.63 -18.94
CA ILE A 148 -6.46 8.57 -18.79
C ILE A 148 -5.38 7.91 -17.96
N GLY A 149 -4.32 7.45 -18.62
CA GLY A 149 -3.24 6.76 -17.93
C GLY A 149 -1.88 6.99 -18.55
N LYS A 150 -0.86 6.69 -17.75
CA LYS A 150 0.55 6.64 -18.13
C LYS A 150 1.03 5.24 -17.75
N GLY A 151 1.66 4.53 -18.69
CA GLY A 151 2.16 3.17 -18.47
C GLY A 151 1.12 2.06 -18.63
N ASP A 152 1.54 0.83 -18.36
CA ASP A 152 0.70 -0.37 -18.38
C ASP A 152 0.42 -0.81 -16.94
N CYS A 153 -0.86 -0.82 -16.57
CA CYS A 153 -1.32 -1.23 -15.25
C CYS A 153 -1.53 -2.74 -15.11
N GLY A 154 -1.24 -3.54 -16.15
CA GLY A 154 -1.36 -5.00 -16.10
C GLY A 154 -2.70 -5.48 -15.53
N THR A 155 -2.66 -6.59 -14.79
CA THR A 155 -3.83 -7.13 -14.06
C THR A 155 -3.87 -6.67 -12.61
N VAL A 156 -3.58 -5.39 -12.33
CA VAL A 156 -3.64 -4.87 -10.96
C VAL A 156 -5.08 -4.90 -10.46
N ARG A 157 -5.23 -5.19 -9.16
CA ARG A 157 -6.51 -5.28 -8.48
C ARG A 157 -7.22 -3.93 -8.51
N LYS A 158 -8.50 -3.92 -8.90
CA LYS A 158 -9.31 -2.71 -8.91
C LYS A 158 -9.35 -2.10 -7.51
N LEU A 159 -9.09 -0.79 -7.45
CA LEU A 159 -9.22 0.00 -6.23
C LEU A 159 -10.70 0.29 -5.94
N GLN A 160 -10.96 0.93 -4.81
CA GLN A 160 -12.32 1.27 -4.41
C GLN A 160 -12.84 2.46 -5.24
N PRO A 161 -13.85 2.26 -6.13
CA PRO A 161 -14.41 3.34 -6.92
C PRO A 161 -15.08 4.39 -6.05
N GLN A 162 -15.04 5.63 -6.51
CA GLN A 162 -15.98 6.66 -6.07
C GLN A 162 -17.22 6.60 -6.97
N TYR A 163 -18.39 6.81 -6.40
CA TYR A 163 -19.66 6.71 -7.11
C TYR A 163 -20.48 7.98 -6.93
N TYR A 164 -21.13 8.40 -8.01
CA TYR A 164 -21.96 9.60 -8.08
C TYR A 164 -23.26 9.27 -8.80
N PRO A 165 -24.44 9.50 -8.17
CA PRO A 165 -25.71 9.33 -8.86
C PRO A 165 -25.88 10.41 -9.95
N THR A 166 -26.46 10.01 -11.06
CA THR A 166 -26.79 10.85 -12.22
C THR A 166 -28.19 10.48 -12.70
N ASP A 167 -28.82 11.32 -13.52
CA ASP A 167 -30.15 11.00 -14.08
C ASP A 167 -30.16 9.75 -14.99
N ARG A 168 -28.98 9.32 -15.47
CA ARG A 168 -28.81 8.14 -16.34
C ARG A 168 -28.32 6.88 -15.63
N GLY A 169 -28.04 6.96 -14.33
CA GLY A 169 -27.53 5.85 -13.53
C GLY A 169 -26.41 6.27 -12.58
N THR A 170 -25.60 5.32 -12.14
CA THR A 170 -24.45 5.62 -11.27
C THR A 170 -23.18 5.79 -12.08
N LEU A 171 -22.52 6.94 -11.94
CA LEU A 171 -21.17 7.19 -12.46
C LEU A 171 -20.14 6.60 -11.48
N PHE A 172 -19.27 5.75 -11.98
CA PHE A 172 -18.12 5.20 -11.26
C PHE A 172 -16.85 5.85 -11.76
N ILE A 173 -15.99 6.28 -10.82
CA ILE A 173 -14.69 6.85 -11.12
C ILE A 173 -13.63 6.07 -10.34
N ASP A 174 -12.67 5.54 -11.08
CA ASP A 174 -11.60 4.69 -10.60
C ASP A 174 -10.25 5.29 -10.97
N LEU A 175 -9.36 5.49 -10.00
CA LEU A 175 -7.96 5.86 -10.22
C LEU A 175 -7.07 4.72 -9.77
N MET A 176 -6.45 4.01 -10.72
CA MET A 176 -5.49 2.94 -10.45
C MET A 176 -4.06 3.49 -10.41
N ILE A 177 -3.30 3.16 -9.35
CA ILE A 177 -1.87 3.47 -9.23
C ILE A 177 -1.09 2.15 -9.31
N CYS A 178 -0.17 2.08 -10.26
CA CYS A 178 0.55 0.86 -10.64
C CYS A 178 2.06 1.06 -10.44
N GLN A 179 2.81 -0.04 -10.31
CA GLN A 179 4.26 0.00 -10.12
C GLN A 179 4.94 -0.76 -11.25
#